data_AF-C5CZF1-F1
#
_entry.id   AF-C5CZF1-F1
#
_cell.length_a   1.000
_cell.length_b   1.000
_cell.length_c   1.000
_cell.angle_alpha   90.00
_cell.angle_beta   90.00
_cell.angle_gamma   90.00
#
_symmetry.space_group_name_H-M   'P 1'
#
loop_
_entity.id
_entity.type
_entity.pdbx_description
1 polymer ?
#
loop_
_entity_poly.entity_id
_entity_poly.type
_entity_poly.pdbx_seq_one_letter_code
_entity_poly.pdbx_strand_id
1 'polypeptide(L)'
;MTDASSFIFSDSASAGETADAVRRFMAAFRHKDAAAIRELVAPDCIMEAMQPAPDGLRVEGQEPNVAFWQAMIADPNGAFETEEVVICGDRAINRWRYRFGEGQENSVRGVTLIKVRHGRIAEALGYAKTPAVSNLGQAGQQSTSEVIRRFNEVFQRHDPTALPELIAADCVIENTTPAPNGSRHVGHDACLALWRGIATRPDTWFDIEDVTVAGERATIRWRLHWGEDESQSVRGVNLMLVRGGQIVEARGYVKGE
;
A
#
# COMPACT_ATOMS: atom_id res chain seq x y z
N MET A 1 3.86 -30.59 6.22
CA MET A 1 5.10 -30.71 7.02
C MET A 1 6.27 -30.65 6.05
N THR A 2 6.85 -29.48 5.88
CA THR A 2 8.10 -29.29 5.12
C THR A 2 9.22 -29.19 6.14
N ASP A 3 10.17 -30.11 6.04
CA ASP A 3 11.35 -30.24 6.88
C ASP A 3 12.27 -29.02 6.65
N ALA A 4 12.18 -28.04 7.55
CA ALA A 4 12.89 -26.77 7.46
C ALA A 4 14.13 -26.81 8.37
N SER A 5 15.17 -27.54 7.94
CA SER A 5 16.49 -27.42 8.56
C SER A 5 17.62 -27.69 7.56
N SER A 6 17.65 -26.91 6.47
CA SER A 6 18.87 -26.80 5.65
C SER A 6 19.78 -25.74 6.27
N PHE A 7 20.84 -26.18 6.92
CA PHE A 7 21.91 -25.30 7.42
C PHE A 7 23.00 -25.21 6.34
N ILE A 8 23.31 -23.99 5.91
CA ILE A 8 24.37 -23.72 4.93
C ILE A 8 25.49 -22.95 5.65
N PHE A 9 26.69 -23.51 5.66
CA PHE A 9 27.89 -22.87 6.20
C PHE A 9 28.67 -22.22 5.06
N SER A 10 29.04 -20.94 5.23
CA SER A 10 29.69 -20.16 4.17
C SER A 10 31.21 -20.05 4.35
N ASP A 11 31.94 -20.02 3.24
CA ASP A 11 33.39 -19.81 3.21
C ASP A 11 33.76 -18.32 3.37
N SER A 12 34.89 -18.04 4.01
CA SER A 12 35.36 -16.68 4.36
C SER A 12 35.85 -15.86 3.15
N ALA A 13 36.29 -16.51 2.08
CA ALA A 13 36.82 -15.85 0.89
C ALA A 13 35.77 -15.05 0.10
N SER A 14 34.50 -15.49 0.11
CA SER A 14 33.40 -14.81 -0.60
C SER A 14 32.91 -13.54 0.10
N ALA A 15 33.24 -13.34 1.39
CA ALA A 15 32.76 -12.20 2.16
C ALA A 15 33.27 -10.85 1.62
N GLY A 16 34.51 -10.80 1.10
CA GLY A 16 35.08 -9.56 0.53
C GLY A 16 34.37 -9.11 -0.73
N GLU A 17 34.10 -10.05 -1.66
CA GLU A 17 33.34 -9.76 -2.89
C GLU A 17 31.90 -9.36 -2.59
N THR A 18 31.24 -10.06 -1.64
CA THR A 18 29.89 -9.73 -1.20
C THR A 18 29.84 -8.32 -0.60
N ALA A 19 30.79 -7.98 0.27
CA ALA A 19 30.87 -6.65 0.87
C ALA A 19 31.05 -5.55 -0.18
N ASP A 20 31.91 -5.79 -1.18
CA ASP A 20 32.12 -4.82 -2.27
C ASP A 20 30.87 -4.61 -3.12
N ALA A 21 30.25 -5.70 -3.58
CA ALA A 21 29.05 -5.66 -4.41
C ALA A 21 27.90 -4.92 -3.70
N VAL A 22 27.64 -5.25 -2.43
CA VAL A 22 26.57 -4.63 -1.62
C VAL A 22 26.88 -3.15 -1.37
N ARG A 23 28.13 -2.80 -1.07
CA ARG A 23 28.56 -1.41 -0.85
C ARG A 23 28.36 -0.57 -2.11
N ARG A 24 28.74 -1.08 -3.29
CA ARG A 24 28.54 -0.41 -4.59
C ARG A 24 27.06 -0.25 -4.92
N PHE A 25 26.26 -1.29 -4.67
CA PHE A 25 24.82 -1.23 -4.86
C PHE A 25 24.17 -0.15 -3.99
N MET A 26 24.50 -0.08 -2.70
CA MET A 26 23.99 0.97 -1.81
C MET A 26 24.47 2.36 -2.22
N ALA A 27 25.71 2.49 -2.71
CA ALA A 27 26.22 3.75 -3.22
C ALA A 27 25.43 4.22 -4.45
N ALA A 28 25.00 3.31 -5.32
CA ALA A 28 24.15 3.65 -6.46
C ALA A 28 22.83 4.30 -6.01
N PHE A 29 22.17 3.78 -4.97
CA PHE A 29 20.98 4.40 -4.40
C PHE A 29 21.25 5.76 -3.77
N ARG A 30 22.31 5.87 -2.96
CA ARG A 30 22.66 7.14 -2.28
C ARG A 30 23.04 8.25 -3.25
N HIS A 31 23.75 7.92 -4.32
CA HIS A 31 24.24 8.88 -5.31
C HIS A 31 23.31 9.01 -6.52
N LYS A 32 22.16 8.33 -6.50
CA LYS A 32 21.19 8.29 -7.59
C LYS A 32 21.82 7.86 -8.94
N ASP A 33 22.79 6.94 -8.89
CA ASP A 33 23.50 6.42 -10.05
C ASP A 33 22.83 5.14 -10.58
N ALA A 34 21.82 5.32 -11.43
CA ALA A 34 21.10 4.22 -12.06
C ALA A 34 21.98 3.41 -13.03
N ALA A 35 23.03 4.00 -13.61
CA ALA A 35 23.87 3.32 -14.59
C ALA A 35 24.71 2.21 -13.95
N ALA A 36 25.16 2.41 -12.71
CA ALA A 36 25.93 1.42 -11.95
C ALA A 36 25.20 0.09 -11.70
N ILE A 37 23.85 0.08 -11.73
CA ILE A 37 23.07 -1.13 -11.41
C ILE A 37 23.35 -2.28 -12.37
N ARG A 38 23.46 -2.01 -13.67
CA ARG A 38 23.59 -3.07 -14.70
C ARG A 38 24.75 -4.03 -14.44
N GLU A 39 25.89 -3.51 -13.99
CA GLU A 39 27.10 -4.31 -13.73
C GLU A 39 27.02 -5.12 -12.43
N LEU A 40 26.15 -4.70 -11.50
CA LEU A 40 26.01 -5.30 -10.17
C LEU A 40 24.98 -6.44 -10.13
N VAL A 41 24.17 -6.62 -11.17
CA VAL A 41 23.11 -7.63 -11.23
C VAL A 41 23.56 -8.84 -12.03
N ALA A 42 23.38 -10.05 -11.49
CA ALA A 42 23.71 -11.28 -12.17
C ALA A 42 22.72 -11.61 -13.31
N PRO A 43 23.15 -12.31 -14.38
CA PRO A 43 22.29 -12.75 -15.49
C PRO A 43 21.00 -13.46 -15.07
N ASP A 44 21.07 -14.28 -14.02
CA ASP A 44 20.01 -15.11 -13.44
C ASP A 44 19.48 -14.55 -12.12
N CYS A 45 19.58 -13.24 -11.90
CA CYS A 45 19.14 -12.62 -10.66
C CYS A 45 17.65 -12.91 -10.40
N ILE A 46 17.36 -13.27 -9.15
CA ILE A 46 16.00 -13.40 -8.62
C ILE A 46 15.80 -12.32 -7.57
N MET A 47 14.78 -11.50 -7.75
CA MET A 47 14.37 -10.52 -6.75
C MET A 47 12.93 -10.75 -6.36
N GLU A 48 12.65 -10.58 -5.08
CA GLU A 48 11.29 -10.52 -4.55
C GLU A 48 11.10 -9.18 -3.85
N ALA A 49 10.21 -8.36 -4.39
CA ALA A 49 9.80 -7.11 -3.78
C ALA A 49 8.75 -7.37 -2.72
N MET A 50 8.74 -6.57 -1.66
CA MET A 50 7.76 -6.68 -0.58
C MET A 50 6.31 -6.41 -1.01
N GLN A 51 6.08 -5.92 -2.22
CA GLN A 51 4.78 -5.53 -2.78
C GLN A 51 4.62 -6.00 -4.23
N PRO A 52 3.37 -6.24 -4.68
CA PRO A 52 2.12 -6.19 -3.91
C PRO A 52 1.92 -7.43 -3.02
N ALA A 53 1.09 -7.32 -1.97
CA ALA A 53 0.65 -8.49 -1.20
C ALA A 53 -0.24 -9.43 -2.04
N PRO A 54 -0.38 -10.72 -1.64
CA PRO A 54 0.17 -11.36 -0.45
C PRO A 54 1.62 -11.83 -0.58
N ASP A 55 2.08 -12.13 -1.78
CA ASP A 55 3.35 -12.86 -2.00
C ASP A 55 4.51 -11.96 -2.45
N GLY A 56 4.25 -10.67 -2.70
CA GLY A 56 5.23 -9.78 -3.31
C GLY A 56 5.27 -9.88 -4.83
N LEU A 57 6.12 -9.07 -5.45
CA LEU A 57 6.45 -9.19 -6.87
C LEU A 57 7.77 -9.94 -7.02
N ARG A 58 7.73 -11.05 -7.75
CA ARG A 58 8.92 -11.80 -8.14
C ARG A 58 9.40 -11.36 -9.53
N VAL A 59 10.69 -11.08 -9.65
CA VAL A 59 11.35 -10.62 -10.89
C VAL A 59 12.57 -11.48 -11.17
N GLU A 60 12.62 -12.07 -12.36
CA GLU A 60 13.67 -13.01 -12.76
C GLU A 60 14.46 -12.52 -13.97
N GLY A 61 15.78 -12.76 -13.95
CA GLY A 61 16.71 -12.39 -15.01
C GLY A 61 17.27 -10.97 -14.87
N GLN A 62 18.40 -10.70 -15.52
CA GLN A 62 19.12 -9.43 -15.34
C GLN A 62 18.35 -8.20 -15.81
N GLU A 63 17.86 -8.17 -17.06
CA GLU A 63 17.25 -6.96 -17.61
C GLU A 63 16.02 -6.48 -16.81
N PRO A 64 15.06 -7.35 -16.43
CA PRO A 64 13.93 -6.94 -15.61
C PRO A 64 14.36 -6.39 -14.23
N ASN A 65 15.35 -7.03 -13.60
CA ASN A 65 15.89 -6.59 -12.31
C ASN A 65 16.62 -5.24 -12.40
N VAL A 66 17.42 -5.05 -13.46
CA VAL A 66 18.11 -3.78 -13.73
C VAL A 66 17.07 -2.67 -13.94
N ALA A 67 16.07 -2.89 -14.79
CA ALA A 67 15.01 -1.91 -15.04
C ALA A 67 14.25 -1.56 -13.75
N PHE A 68 13.93 -2.55 -12.92
CA PHE A 68 13.25 -2.35 -11.64
C PHE A 68 14.05 -1.44 -10.70
N TRP A 69 15.33 -1.75 -10.46
CA TRP A 69 16.16 -0.96 -9.57
C TRP A 69 16.48 0.43 -10.12
N GLN A 70 16.66 0.58 -11.43
CA GLN A 70 16.85 1.89 -12.06
C GLN A 70 15.62 2.79 -11.88
N ALA A 71 14.41 2.23 -12.02
CA ALA A 71 13.18 2.97 -11.76
C ALA A 71 13.08 3.42 -10.29
N MET A 72 13.42 2.54 -9.34
CA MET A 72 13.44 2.92 -7.91
C MET A 72 14.48 3.99 -7.59
N ILE A 73 15.65 3.95 -8.23
CA ILE A 73 16.67 4.98 -8.06
C ILE A 73 16.16 6.33 -8.59
N ALA A 74 15.50 6.32 -9.75
CA ALA A 74 14.98 7.52 -10.40
C ALA A 74 13.82 8.19 -9.65
N ASP A 75 13.12 7.47 -8.76
CA ASP A 75 12.03 8.03 -7.96
C ASP A 75 12.54 9.14 -7.02
N PRO A 76 12.07 10.40 -7.18
CA PRO A 76 12.47 11.51 -6.32
C PRO A 76 11.81 11.45 -4.93
N ASN A 77 10.70 10.73 -4.80
CA ASN A 77 9.92 10.66 -3.56
C ASN A 77 10.39 9.52 -2.64
N GLY A 78 11.20 8.59 -3.17
CA GLY A 78 11.72 7.43 -2.48
C GLY A 78 13.17 7.55 -2.05
N ALA A 79 13.46 7.27 -0.79
CA ALA A 79 14.82 7.19 -0.28
C ALA A 79 15.02 6.02 0.69
N PHE A 80 16.05 5.21 0.42
CA PHE A 80 16.53 4.18 1.35
C PHE A 80 17.64 4.74 2.25
N GLU A 81 17.48 4.52 3.54
CA GLU A 81 18.48 4.74 4.58
C GLU A 81 18.91 3.37 5.12
N THR A 82 20.17 3.01 4.91
CA THR A 82 20.74 1.77 5.46
C THR A 82 20.92 1.91 6.96
N GLU A 83 20.33 1.01 7.74
CA GLU A 83 20.50 0.94 9.20
C GLU A 83 21.67 0.03 9.59
N GLU A 84 21.81 -1.11 8.92
CA GLU A 84 22.82 -2.13 9.25
C GLU A 84 23.05 -3.06 8.06
N VAL A 85 24.30 -3.50 7.89
CA VAL A 85 24.66 -4.53 6.91
C VAL A 85 25.50 -5.59 7.60
N VAL A 86 25.06 -6.84 7.51
CA VAL A 86 25.82 -8.00 7.99
C VAL A 86 26.20 -8.87 6.80
N ILE A 87 27.48 -9.19 6.66
CA ILE A 87 28.00 -10.05 5.60
C ILE A 87 28.36 -11.42 6.20
N CYS A 88 27.91 -12.49 5.55
CA CYS A 88 28.22 -13.86 5.91
C CYS A 88 28.51 -14.66 4.64
N GLY A 89 29.79 -14.73 4.27
CA GLY A 89 30.25 -15.35 3.03
C GLY A 89 29.59 -14.77 1.78
N ASP A 90 28.83 -15.59 1.05
CA ASP A 90 28.12 -15.19 -0.18
C ASP A 90 26.77 -14.52 0.08
N ARG A 91 26.39 -14.30 1.35
CA ARG A 91 25.14 -13.65 1.74
C ARG A 91 25.36 -12.33 2.46
N ALA A 92 24.39 -11.43 2.30
CA ALA A 92 24.30 -10.20 3.07
C ALA A 92 22.89 -9.99 3.59
N ILE A 93 22.78 -9.43 4.79
CA ILE A 93 21.54 -8.96 5.39
C ILE A 93 21.63 -7.45 5.46
N ASN A 94 20.76 -6.75 4.75
CA ASN A 94 20.68 -5.30 4.76
C ASN A 94 19.39 -4.87 5.46
N ARG A 95 19.49 -4.26 6.64
CA ARG A 95 18.37 -3.60 7.30
C ARG A 95 18.31 -2.15 6.90
N TRP A 96 17.10 -1.67 6.63
CA TRP A 96 16.91 -0.35 6.06
C TRP A 96 15.61 0.30 6.54
N ARG A 97 15.55 1.61 6.33
CA ARG A 97 14.32 2.40 6.36
C ARG A 97 14.08 3.00 4.99
N TYR A 98 12.88 2.82 4.47
CA TYR A 98 12.43 3.46 3.25
C TYR A 98 11.51 4.63 3.60
N ARG A 99 11.82 5.82 3.12
CA ARG A 99 11.00 7.02 3.27
C ARG A 99 10.31 7.32 1.93
N PHE A 100 9.01 7.62 2.01
CA PHE A 100 8.15 7.90 0.86
C PHE A 100 7.38 9.22 1.01
N GLY A 101 7.90 10.12 1.84
CA GLY A 101 7.33 11.43 2.15
C GLY A 101 8.08 12.09 3.30
N GLU A 102 7.69 13.31 3.66
CA GLU A 102 8.19 13.99 4.86
C GLU A 102 7.53 13.41 6.13
N GLY A 103 8.23 13.45 7.28
CA GLY A 103 7.70 12.91 8.53
C GLY A 103 8.06 11.43 8.78
N GLN A 104 8.00 11.01 10.05
CA GLN A 104 8.44 9.68 10.47
C GLN A 104 7.40 8.59 10.12
N GLU A 105 6.14 8.97 10.09
CA GLU A 105 4.97 8.20 9.69
C GLU A 105 5.01 7.79 8.21
N ASN A 106 5.67 8.57 7.36
CA ASN A 106 5.85 8.29 5.93
C ASN A 106 7.12 7.47 5.67
N SER A 107 7.37 6.50 6.55
CA SER A 107 8.49 5.59 6.43
C SER A 107 8.17 4.19 6.92
N VAL A 108 8.88 3.22 6.34
CA VAL A 108 8.75 1.81 6.69
C VAL A 108 10.13 1.22 6.91
N ARG A 109 10.25 0.31 7.88
CA ARG A 109 11.47 -0.45 8.12
C ARG A 109 11.37 -1.81 7.46
N GLY A 110 12.50 -2.29 6.93
CA GLY A 110 12.57 -3.59 6.31
C GLY A 110 13.96 -4.21 6.38
N VAL A 111 14.06 -5.38 5.77
CA VAL A 111 15.27 -6.14 5.59
C VAL A 111 15.30 -6.72 4.19
N THR A 112 16.46 -6.72 3.57
CA THR A 112 16.70 -7.44 2.31
C THR A 112 17.74 -8.52 2.57
N LEU A 113 17.40 -9.75 2.22
CA LEU A 113 18.33 -10.87 2.19
C LEU A 113 18.95 -10.94 0.79
N ILE A 114 20.26 -10.88 0.72
CA ILE A 114 21.00 -10.77 -0.54
C ILE A 114 21.92 -11.98 -0.66
N LYS A 115 21.98 -12.56 -1.86
CA LYS A 115 23.04 -13.51 -2.24
C LYS A 115 23.86 -12.92 -3.37
N VAL A 116 25.19 -12.97 -3.22
CA VAL A 116 26.15 -12.49 -4.21
C VAL A 116 26.91 -13.69 -4.77
N ARG A 117 27.14 -13.68 -6.08
CA ARG A 117 27.94 -14.69 -6.77
C ARG A 117 28.80 -14.01 -7.82
N HIS A 118 30.10 -14.27 -7.80
CA HIS A 118 31.08 -13.63 -8.69
C HIS A 118 30.96 -12.08 -8.67
N GLY A 119 30.87 -11.50 -7.47
CA GLY A 119 30.73 -10.05 -7.28
C GLY A 119 29.42 -9.42 -7.78
N ARG A 120 28.40 -10.22 -8.15
CA ARG A 120 27.08 -9.73 -8.60
C ARG A 120 25.95 -10.27 -7.75
N ILE A 121 24.92 -9.46 -7.55
CA ILE A 121 23.69 -9.83 -6.85
C ILE A 121 22.95 -10.87 -7.69
N ALA A 122 22.85 -12.08 -7.16
CA ALA A 122 22.12 -13.20 -7.76
C ALA A 122 20.75 -13.41 -7.10
N GLU A 123 20.57 -12.94 -5.86
CA GLU A 123 19.31 -13.01 -5.14
C GLU A 123 19.13 -11.75 -4.29
N ALA A 124 17.92 -11.19 -4.26
CA ALA A 124 17.55 -10.09 -3.37
C ALA A 124 16.08 -10.22 -2.92
N LEU A 125 15.87 -10.68 -1.69
CA LEU A 125 14.53 -10.92 -1.13
C LEU A 125 14.18 -9.84 -0.11
N GLY A 126 13.23 -8.97 -0.46
CA GLY A 126 12.83 -7.82 0.34
C GLY A 126 11.62 -8.10 1.23
N TYR A 127 11.78 -7.86 2.53
CA TYR A 127 10.72 -7.93 3.53
C TYR A 127 10.60 -6.58 4.23
N ALA A 128 9.38 -6.10 4.44
CA ALA A 128 9.14 -4.85 5.13
C ALA A 128 8.06 -5.03 6.19
N LYS A 129 8.12 -4.20 7.23
CA LYS A 129 6.95 -4.01 8.09
C LYS A 129 5.83 -3.49 7.21
N THR A 130 4.64 -4.02 7.36
CA THR A 130 3.47 -3.46 6.71
C THR A 130 2.70 -2.70 7.78
N PRO A 131 2.15 -1.51 7.48
CA PRO A 131 1.15 -0.92 8.37
C PRO A 131 0.04 -1.97 8.60
N ALA A 132 -0.59 -1.95 9.77
CA ALA A 132 -1.57 -2.97 10.16
C ALA A 132 -2.64 -3.10 9.07
N VAL A 133 -2.68 -4.29 8.43
CA VAL A 133 -3.59 -4.76 7.36
C VAL A 133 -4.51 -3.67 6.78
N SER A 134 -3.89 -2.70 6.12
CA SER A 134 -4.51 -1.64 5.34
C SER A 134 -3.37 -1.05 4.51
N ASN A 135 -3.47 -1.11 3.18
CA ASN A 135 -2.47 -0.66 2.22
C ASN A 135 -1.33 -1.65 1.92
N LEU A 136 -1.59 -2.58 0.99
CA LEU A 136 -0.54 -3.19 0.18
C LEU A 136 -0.99 -3.24 -1.28
N GLY A 137 -0.56 -2.25 -2.09
CA GLY A 137 -0.66 -2.29 -3.55
C GLY A 137 -0.81 -0.91 -4.21
N GLN A 138 0.15 -0.59 -5.09
CA GLN A 138 0.19 0.50 -6.09
C GLN A 138 0.74 1.86 -5.61
N ALA A 139 2.07 2.01 -5.70
CA ALA A 139 2.67 3.32 -5.91
C ALA A 139 2.30 3.79 -7.34
N GLY A 140 1.44 4.81 -7.42
CA GLY A 140 0.97 5.42 -8.65
C GLY A 140 -0.52 5.79 -8.65
N GLN A 141 -1.34 5.10 -7.85
CA GLN A 141 -2.77 5.31 -7.72
C GLN A 141 -3.19 5.18 -6.24
N GLN A 142 -4.12 5.99 -5.75
CA GLN A 142 -4.58 5.85 -4.36
C GLN A 142 -5.13 4.44 -4.13
N SER A 143 -4.54 3.69 -3.20
CA SER A 143 -5.01 2.34 -2.87
C SER A 143 -6.45 2.38 -2.34
N THR A 144 -7.22 1.30 -2.53
CA THR A 144 -8.61 1.19 -2.03
C THR A 144 -8.74 1.61 -0.57
N SER A 145 -7.84 1.13 0.29
CA SER A 145 -7.85 1.45 1.72
C SER A 145 -7.58 2.93 2.01
N GLU A 146 -6.74 3.59 1.21
CA GLU A 146 -6.51 5.03 1.33
C GLU A 146 -7.73 5.84 0.87
N VAL A 147 -8.32 5.49 -0.26
CA VAL A 147 -9.56 6.12 -0.76
C VAL A 147 -10.67 6.03 0.28
N ILE A 148 -10.85 4.83 0.87
CA ILE A 148 -11.89 4.57 1.87
C ILE A 148 -11.61 5.29 3.19
N ARG A 149 -10.34 5.38 3.61
CA ARG A 149 -9.94 6.17 4.78
C ARG A 149 -10.31 7.65 4.59
N ARG A 150 -9.89 8.26 3.47
CA ARG A 150 -10.21 9.66 3.15
C ARG A 150 -11.71 9.91 3.02
N PHE A 151 -12.43 8.96 2.43
CA PHE A 151 -13.88 9.00 2.31
C PHE A 151 -14.55 9.02 3.69
N ASN A 152 -14.14 8.17 4.63
CA ASN A 152 -14.70 8.18 6.00
C ASN A 152 -14.40 9.49 6.74
N GLU A 153 -13.20 10.05 6.56
CA GLU A 153 -12.80 11.32 7.19
C GLU A 153 -13.72 12.49 6.78
N VAL A 154 -14.25 12.49 5.56
CA VAL A 154 -15.22 13.50 5.11
C VAL A 154 -16.41 13.59 6.06
N PHE A 155 -16.97 12.44 6.46
CA PHE A 155 -18.15 12.38 7.31
C PHE A 155 -17.81 12.60 8.78
N GLN A 156 -16.68 12.06 9.25
CA GLN A 156 -16.26 12.24 10.65
C GLN A 156 -15.85 13.69 10.96
N ARG A 157 -15.32 14.42 9.97
CA ARG A 157 -14.86 15.81 10.13
C ARG A 157 -15.87 16.85 9.64
N HIS A 158 -17.00 16.41 9.07
CA HIS A 158 -17.96 17.29 8.40
C HIS A 158 -17.33 18.16 7.29
N ASP A 159 -16.33 17.63 6.58
CA ASP A 159 -15.58 18.35 5.55
C ASP A 159 -15.70 17.64 4.19
N PRO A 160 -16.57 18.12 3.28
CA PRO A 160 -16.77 17.51 1.97
C PRO A 160 -15.69 17.85 0.94
N THR A 161 -14.61 18.56 1.32
CA THR A 161 -13.60 19.09 0.38
C THR A 161 -12.93 18.00 -0.44
N ALA A 162 -12.73 16.81 0.13
CA ALA A 162 -12.12 15.67 -0.57
C ALA A 162 -13.08 14.91 -1.51
N LEU A 163 -14.40 15.14 -1.44
CA LEU A 163 -15.35 14.35 -2.25
C LEU A 163 -15.16 14.50 -3.77
N PRO A 164 -14.92 15.69 -4.36
CA PRO A 164 -14.79 15.83 -5.81
C PRO A 164 -13.67 15.01 -6.45
N GLU A 165 -12.60 14.70 -5.71
CA GLU A 165 -11.48 13.89 -6.21
C GLU A 165 -11.68 12.38 -5.98
N LEU A 166 -12.41 12.00 -4.92
CA LEU A 166 -12.62 10.60 -4.54
C LEU A 166 -13.69 9.90 -5.37
N ILE A 167 -14.56 10.65 -6.05
CA ILE A 167 -15.71 10.10 -6.78
C ILE A 167 -15.35 9.92 -8.25
N ALA A 168 -15.61 8.74 -8.81
CA ALA A 168 -15.40 8.50 -10.23
C ALA A 168 -16.48 9.18 -11.09
N ALA A 169 -16.14 9.48 -12.36
CA ALA A 169 -17.06 10.07 -13.33
C ALA A 169 -18.35 9.25 -13.51
N ASP A 170 -18.23 7.92 -13.45
CA ASP A 170 -19.29 6.92 -13.64
C ASP A 170 -19.82 6.33 -12.34
N CYS A 171 -19.58 6.98 -11.20
CA CYS A 171 -19.98 6.48 -9.89
C CYS A 171 -21.49 6.17 -9.79
N VAL A 172 -21.85 5.07 -9.12
CA VAL A 172 -23.23 4.71 -8.82
C VAL A 172 -23.42 4.51 -7.32
N ILE A 173 -24.37 5.22 -6.73
CA ILE A 173 -24.80 5.02 -5.34
C ILE A 173 -26.19 4.39 -5.31
N GLU A 174 -26.32 3.31 -4.57
CA GLU A 174 -27.61 2.78 -4.08
C GLU A 174 -27.76 3.21 -2.61
N ASN A 175 -28.56 4.25 -2.40
CA ASN A 175 -28.80 4.83 -1.08
C ASN A 175 -30.00 4.15 -0.39
N THR A 176 -30.04 4.19 0.94
CA THR A 176 -30.92 3.37 1.77
C THR A 176 -32.39 3.79 1.79
N THR A 177 -32.69 5.03 1.39
CA THR A 177 -34.05 5.59 1.43
C THR A 177 -34.46 6.23 0.11
N PRO A 178 -35.76 6.27 -0.21
CA PRO A 178 -36.89 5.69 0.54
C PRO A 178 -37.08 4.20 0.28
N ALA A 179 -37.74 3.48 1.20
CA ALA A 179 -38.19 2.11 0.95
C ALA A 179 -39.14 2.03 -0.26
N PRO A 180 -39.22 0.89 -0.99
CA PRO A 180 -38.58 -0.40 -0.69
C PRO A 180 -37.17 -0.59 -1.28
N ASN A 181 -36.80 0.21 -2.28
CA ASN A 181 -35.59 -0.01 -3.08
C ASN A 181 -34.49 1.02 -2.82
N GLY A 182 -34.74 1.98 -1.94
CA GLY A 182 -33.85 3.11 -1.78
C GLY A 182 -33.92 4.08 -2.97
N SER A 183 -32.88 4.90 -3.09
CA SER A 183 -32.70 5.81 -4.24
C SER A 183 -31.38 5.53 -4.94
N ARG A 184 -31.38 5.61 -6.28
CA ARG A 184 -30.20 5.37 -7.11
C ARG A 184 -29.69 6.66 -7.71
N HIS A 185 -28.41 6.95 -7.50
CA HIS A 185 -27.71 8.15 -7.99
C HIS A 185 -26.61 7.71 -8.94
N VAL A 186 -26.48 8.38 -10.09
CA VAL A 186 -25.58 7.96 -11.18
C VAL A 186 -24.78 9.15 -11.68
N GLY A 187 -23.48 8.94 -11.85
CA GLY A 187 -22.53 9.93 -12.29
C GLY A 187 -21.98 10.76 -11.14
N HIS A 188 -20.81 11.36 -11.38
CA HIS A 188 -20.05 12.13 -10.41
C HIS A 188 -20.88 13.17 -9.66
N ASP A 189 -21.58 14.06 -10.38
CA ASP A 189 -22.24 15.22 -9.77
C ASP A 189 -23.42 14.82 -8.88
N ALA A 190 -24.19 13.81 -9.28
CA ALA A 190 -25.30 13.29 -8.47
C ALA A 190 -24.80 12.64 -7.17
N CYS A 191 -23.72 11.85 -7.28
CA CYS A 191 -23.09 11.20 -6.13
C CYS A 191 -22.46 12.22 -5.19
N LEU A 192 -21.77 13.22 -5.74
CA LEU A 192 -21.17 14.32 -5.00
C LEU A 192 -22.22 15.14 -4.25
N ALA A 193 -23.33 15.49 -4.89
CA ALA A 193 -24.41 16.25 -4.28
C ALA A 193 -25.01 15.49 -3.07
N LEU A 194 -25.26 14.19 -3.24
CA LEU A 194 -25.79 13.34 -2.17
C LEU A 194 -24.82 13.30 -0.96
N TRP A 195 -23.57 12.90 -1.18
CA TRP A 195 -22.62 12.75 -0.08
C TRP A 195 -22.24 14.07 0.56
N ARG A 196 -22.17 15.17 -0.19
CA ARG A 196 -21.97 16.51 0.39
C ARG A 196 -23.11 16.85 1.35
N GLY A 197 -24.36 16.63 0.94
CA GLY A 197 -25.52 16.89 1.80
C GLY A 197 -25.54 16.03 3.08
N ILE A 198 -25.01 14.81 3.02
CA ILE A 198 -24.86 13.94 4.21
C ILE A 198 -23.71 14.44 5.09
N ALA A 199 -22.54 14.70 4.52
CA ALA A 199 -21.35 15.13 5.25
C ALA A 199 -21.54 16.47 5.97
N THR A 200 -22.34 17.38 5.41
CA THR A 200 -22.61 18.70 6.03
C THR A 200 -23.90 18.73 6.84
N ARG A 201 -24.54 17.59 7.11
CA ARG A 201 -25.79 17.56 7.87
C ARG A 201 -25.51 17.94 9.33
N PRO A 202 -26.16 18.99 9.86
CA PRO A 202 -25.96 19.41 11.25
C PRO A 202 -26.50 18.36 12.22
N ASP A 203 -25.95 18.35 13.43
CA ASP A 203 -26.42 17.54 14.56
C ASP A 203 -26.47 16.03 14.28
N THR A 204 -25.63 15.55 13.35
CA THR A 204 -25.45 14.12 13.07
C THR A 204 -23.97 13.80 13.02
N TRP A 205 -23.55 12.60 13.42
CA TRP A 205 -22.16 12.16 13.25
C TRP A 205 -22.08 10.65 12.99
N PHE A 206 -20.96 10.23 12.40
CA PHE A 206 -20.70 8.82 12.13
C PHE A 206 -19.60 8.26 13.02
N ASP A 207 -19.88 7.13 13.66
CA ASP A 207 -18.87 6.24 14.21
C ASP A 207 -18.57 5.13 13.21
N ILE A 208 -17.29 4.94 12.88
CA ILE A 208 -16.84 3.83 12.04
C ILE A 208 -16.56 2.65 12.98
N GLU A 209 -17.35 1.60 12.83
CA GLU A 209 -17.21 0.39 13.66
C GLU A 209 -16.13 -0.55 13.14
N ASP A 210 -15.98 -0.65 11.81
CA ASP A 210 -15.06 -1.59 11.17
C ASP A 210 -14.90 -1.28 9.67
N VAL A 211 -13.70 -1.54 9.14
CA VAL A 211 -13.39 -1.42 7.71
C VAL A 211 -12.60 -2.64 7.27
N THR A 212 -13.13 -3.36 6.29
CA THR A 212 -12.42 -4.48 5.64
C THR A 212 -12.21 -4.16 4.17
N VAL A 213 -10.97 -4.31 3.69
CA VAL A 213 -10.59 -4.08 2.29
C VAL A 213 -10.08 -5.36 1.66
N ALA A 214 -10.58 -5.70 0.48
CA ALA A 214 -10.18 -6.84 -0.33
C ALA A 214 -10.06 -6.43 -1.80
N GLY A 215 -8.82 -6.13 -2.24
CA GLY A 215 -8.54 -5.63 -3.58
C GLY A 215 -9.27 -4.30 -3.84
N GLU A 216 -10.09 -4.25 -4.89
CA GLU A 216 -10.91 -3.09 -5.27
C GLU A 216 -12.15 -2.89 -4.39
N ARG A 217 -12.50 -3.85 -3.52
CA ARG A 217 -13.71 -3.79 -2.71
C ARG A 217 -13.42 -3.39 -1.27
N ALA A 218 -14.34 -2.64 -0.67
CA ALA A 218 -14.33 -2.37 0.75
C ALA A 218 -15.71 -2.54 1.39
N THR A 219 -15.74 -2.99 2.63
CA THR A 219 -16.94 -3.05 3.46
C THR A 219 -16.72 -2.15 4.67
N ILE A 220 -17.63 -1.21 4.90
CA ILE A 220 -17.58 -0.26 6.00
C ILE A 220 -18.80 -0.49 6.87
N ARG A 221 -18.59 -0.89 8.13
CA ARG A 221 -19.66 -0.91 9.14
C ARG A 221 -19.59 0.37 9.94
N TRP A 222 -20.74 0.97 10.19
CA TRP A 222 -20.82 2.28 10.81
C TRP A 222 -22.11 2.43 11.62
N ARG A 223 -22.12 3.45 12.47
CA ARG A 223 -23.30 3.95 13.17
C ARG A 223 -23.45 5.44 12.89
N LEU A 224 -24.63 5.84 12.45
CA LEU A 224 -25.01 7.24 12.31
C LEU A 224 -25.83 7.63 13.53
N HIS A 225 -25.46 8.72 14.16
CA HIS A 225 -26.15 9.29 15.31
C HIS A 225 -26.83 10.61 14.93
N TRP A 226 -27.92 10.93 15.62
CA TRP A 226 -28.60 12.23 15.59
C TRP A 226 -29.03 12.67 16.99
N GLY A 227 -28.34 12.16 18.01
CA GLY A 227 -28.56 12.42 19.44
C GLY A 227 -27.73 11.46 20.31
N GLU A 228 -27.63 11.75 21.60
CA GLU A 228 -26.75 11.02 22.53
C GLU A 228 -27.30 9.65 22.94
N ASP A 229 -28.62 9.45 22.87
CA ASP A 229 -29.26 8.19 23.23
C ASP A 229 -29.07 7.13 22.13
N GLU A 230 -28.94 5.85 22.52
CA GLU A 230 -28.77 4.77 21.53
C GLU A 230 -29.97 4.67 20.57
N SER A 231 -31.18 5.00 21.04
CA SER A 231 -32.39 5.07 20.19
C SER A 231 -32.36 6.20 19.15
N GLN A 232 -31.40 7.12 19.25
CA GLN A 232 -31.17 8.21 18.29
C GLN A 232 -29.99 7.89 17.37
N SER A 233 -29.87 6.62 16.99
CA SER A 233 -28.84 6.16 16.07
C SER A 233 -29.30 4.98 15.23
N VAL A 234 -28.68 4.79 14.06
CA VAL A 234 -28.88 3.63 13.21
C VAL A 234 -27.55 3.03 12.80
N ARG A 235 -27.47 1.71 12.80
CA ARG A 235 -26.32 0.98 12.25
C ARG A 235 -26.53 0.68 10.78
N GLY A 236 -25.45 0.77 10.02
CA GLY A 236 -25.44 0.45 8.61
C GLY A 236 -24.14 -0.18 8.14
N VAL A 237 -24.17 -0.58 6.88
CA VAL A 237 -23.02 -1.09 6.14
C VAL A 237 -23.02 -0.49 4.74
N ASN A 238 -21.85 -0.08 4.29
CA ASN A 238 -21.61 0.23 2.88
C ASN A 238 -20.73 -0.82 2.23
N LEU A 239 -21.15 -1.28 1.05
CA LEU A 239 -20.35 -2.08 0.14
C LEU A 239 -19.81 -1.16 -0.96
N MET A 240 -18.50 -1.06 -1.04
CA MET A 240 -17.80 -0.08 -1.88
C MET A 240 -16.98 -0.79 -2.96
N LEU A 241 -16.89 -0.18 -4.14
CA LEU A 241 -15.96 -0.55 -5.20
C LEU A 241 -15.13 0.66 -5.59
N VAL A 242 -13.81 0.50 -5.60
CA VAL A 242 -12.82 1.51 -5.94
C VAL A 242 -12.01 1.02 -7.13
N ARG A 243 -11.87 1.87 -8.15
CA ARG A 243 -11.04 1.61 -9.34
C ARG A 243 -10.25 2.84 -9.68
N GLY A 244 -8.98 2.66 -10.06
CA GLY A 244 -8.13 3.78 -10.46
C GLY A 244 -7.96 4.85 -9.38
N GLY A 245 -8.14 4.50 -8.10
CA GLY A 245 -8.10 5.45 -6.98
C GLY A 245 -9.37 6.26 -6.76
N GLN A 246 -10.50 5.89 -7.37
CA GLN A 246 -11.78 6.57 -7.21
C GLN A 246 -12.92 5.58 -6.94
N ILE A 247 -13.94 6.04 -6.20
CA ILE A 247 -15.13 5.25 -5.87
C ILE A 247 -16.04 5.20 -7.09
N VAL A 248 -16.25 4.00 -7.62
CA VAL A 248 -17.14 3.74 -8.77
C VAL A 248 -18.50 3.18 -8.35
N GLU A 249 -18.59 2.58 -7.17
CA GLU A 249 -19.86 2.06 -6.65
C GLU A 249 -19.92 2.15 -5.13
N ALA A 250 -21.10 2.50 -4.60
CA ALA A 250 -21.42 2.39 -3.18
C ALA A 250 -22.85 1.89 -2.99
N ARG A 251 -23.04 0.83 -2.21
CA ARG A 251 -24.37 0.31 -1.85
C ARG A 251 -24.54 0.37 -0.35
N GLY A 252 -25.55 1.10 0.11
CA GLY A 252 -25.85 1.27 1.52
C GLY A 252 -26.99 0.38 1.98
N TYR A 253 -26.80 -0.27 3.13
CA TYR A 253 -27.84 -1.00 3.85
C TYR A 253 -27.85 -0.55 5.30
N VAL A 254 -29.03 -0.36 5.88
CA VAL A 254 -29.20 0.00 7.29
C VAL A 254 -30.09 -1.01 7.97
N LYS A 255 -30.05 -1.03 9.31
CA LYS A 255 -31.12 -1.68 10.07
C LYS A 255 -32.45 -1.03 9.68
N GLY A 256 -33.40 -1.87 9.24
CA GLY A 256 -34.76 -1.43 8.95
C GLY A 256 -35.53 -1.21 10.24
N GLU A 257 -36.47 -0.27 10.17
CA GLU A 257 -37.60 -0.17 11.10
C GLU A 257 -38.78 -1.02 10.59
#